data_AF-L8DNX5-F1
#
_entry.id   AF-L8DNX5-F1
#
_cell.length_a   1.000
_cell.length_b   1.000
_cell.length_c   1.000
_cell.angle_alpha   90.00
_cell.angle_beta   90.00
_cell.angle_gamma   90.00
#
_symmetry.space_group_name_H-M   'P 1'
#
loop_
_entity.id
_entity.type
_entity.pdbx_description
1 polymer ?
#
loop_
_entity_poly.entity_id
_entity_poly.type
_entity_poly.pdbx_seq_one_letter_code
_entity_poly.pdbx_strand_id
1 'polypeptide(L)'
;MTIPILSSSHSADAIESAADRHATRNSSASRQSTQTDRLVRPVGHGLDVGSRSTRCAGGTMTLTAATPSGSPELWSRYVEGAWESYSRHGVTAALDLDEVASGATTTLFYVVLDRAGQMLGGVRAQGPYTMIEQSHVFTEWQDSPGLPLVTELLHARIPHGIVEMKSAWVDAGAAGRTVSNVLARTALPTLELTGSRYLFASAADHVLRLWESSGGRIDHAIPAAAYPSEQYRTVMMWWDMHTLARSARPEVWESMVREARSLCGNAQRVPSAA
;
A
#
# COMPACT_ATOMS: atom_id res chain seq x y z
N MET A 1 25.67 -3.99 22.38
CA MET A 1 26.24 -2.67 22.01
C MET A 1 25.07 -1.72 21.94
N THR A 2 24.91 -0.95 23.01
CA THR A 2 23.71 -0.17 23.36
C THR A 2 23.98 1.28 22.96
N ILE A 3 23.05 1.92 22.24
CA ILE A 3 23.15 3.33 21.84
C ILE A 3 21.98 4.09 22.51
N PRO A 4 22.24 5.26 23.13
CA PRO A 4 21.34 5.84 24.14
C PRO A 4 20.25 6.73 23.53
N ILE A 5 19.11 6.77 24.22
CA ILE A 5 17.97 7.68 23.98
C ILE A 5 18.18 8.92 24.85
N LEU A 6 18.29 10.09 24.22
CA LEU A 6 18.24 11.38 24.90
C LEU A 6 16.79 11.77 25.13
N SER A 7 16.45 11.91 26.42
CA SER A 7 15.19 12.44 26.93
C SER A 7 15.23 13.97 26.89
N SER A 8 14.20 14.57 26.32
CA SER A 8 13.79 15.93 26.68
C SER A 8 12.28 16.06 26.51
N SER A 9 11.60 16.18 27.65
CA SER A 9 10.26 16.73 27.78
C SER A 9 10.21 18.17 27.26
N HIS A 10 9.11 18.56 26.59
CA HIS A 10 8.29 19.73 26.92
C HIS A 10 7.10 19.87 25.95
N SER A 11 5.96 20.15 26.56
CA SER A 11 4.82 20.94 26.06
C SER A 11 3.90 20.35 25.00
N ALA A 12 2.78 19.81 25.49
CA ALA A 12 1.48 19.96 24.87
C ALA A 12 1.08 21.46 24.87
N ASP A 13 0.60 21.98 23.75
CA ASP A 13 -0.59 22.84 23.64
C ASP A 13 -0.75 23.40 22.21
N ALA A 14 -2.02 23.51 21.82
CA ALA A 14 -2.60 24.28 20.72
C ALA A 14 -2.40 23.76 19.27
N ILE A 15 -3.52 23.42 18.61
CA ILE A 15 -4.18 24.32 17.64
C ILE A 15 -5.56 23.71 17.30
N GLU A 16 -6.59 24.39 17.81
CA GLU A 16 -8.00 24.24 17.44
C GLU A 16 -8.40 25.47 16.62
N SER A 17 -9.27 25.24 15.62
CA SER A 17 -10.14 26.23 14.95
C SER A 17 -9.53 27.25 13.97
N ALA A 18 -9.78 27.01 12.68
CA ALA A 18 -10.17 28.06 11.73
C ALA A 18 -10.83 27.44 10.48
N ALA A 19 -12.13 27.14 10.57
CA ALA A 19 -12.95 26.86 9.39
C ALA A 19 -14.31 27.54 9.56
N ASP A 20 -14.42 28.79 9.13
CA ASP A 20 -15.72 29.38 8.83
C ASP A 20 -15.60 30.46 7.75
N ARG A 21 -16.61 30.48 6.86
CA ARG A 21 -16.90 31.40 5.74
C ARG A 21 -16.24 31.12 4.38
N HIS A 22 -16.95 30.45 3.47
CA HIS A 22 -17.98 31.09 2.64
C HIS A 22 -18.56 30.11 1.60
N ALA A 23 -19.89 30.05 1.55
CA ALA A 23 -20.65 29.35 0.53
C ALA A 23 -21.21 30.33 -0.53
N THR A 24 -21.40 29.77 -1.72
CA THR A 24 -22.34 30.14 -2.80
C THR A 24 -21.98 31.27 -3.76
N ARG A 25 -21.78 30.92 -5.04
CA ARG A 25 -22.68 31.30 -6.14
C ARG A 25 -22.49 30.46 -7.42
N ASN A 26 -23.61 29.99 -7.95
CA ASN A 26 -23.82 29.34 -9.25
C ASN A 26 -23.61 30.31 -10.42
N SER A 27 -23.14 29.79 -11.57
CA SER A 27 -23.77 30.05 -12.87
C SER A 27 -23.31 29.10 -13.98
N SER A 28 -24.31 28.68 -14.75
CA SER A 28 -24.42 27.71 -15.85
C SER A 28 -23.92 28.18 -17.23
N ALA A 29 -23.44 27.24 -18.06
CA ALA A 29 -23.55 27.21 -19.56
C ALA A 29 -22.83 25.93 -20.11
N SER A 30 -23.55 24.87 -20.50
CA SER A 30 -24.02 24.51 -21.86
C SER A 30 -22.98 23.87 -22.82
N ARG A 31 -23.09 22.53 -22.92
CA ARG A 31 -23.02 21.59 -24.07
C ARG A 31 -22.01 21.86 -25.22
N GLN A 32 -21.21 20.84 -25.52
CA GLN A 32 -21.26 20.15 -26.83
C GLN A 32 -20.61 18.75 -26.78
N SER A 33 -21.24 17.84 -27.51
CA SER A 33 -20.96 16.40 -27.64
C SER A 33 -19.97 16.15 -28.77
N THR A 34 -18.96 15.30 -28.53
CA THR A 34 -18.40 14.43 -29.57
C THR A 34 -18.05 13.07 -28.98
N GLN A 35 -18.75 12.10 -29.53
CA GLN A 35 -18.75 10.67 -29.29
C GLN A 35 -17.58 10.00 -30.02
N THR A 36 -16.62 9.44 -29.27
CA THR A 36 -15.92 8.17 -29.53
C THR A 36 -14.77 8.06 -28.52
N ASP A 37 -14.88 7.20 -27.50
CA ASP A 37 -14.01 6.03 -27.39
C ASP A 37 -14.47 5.12 -26.23
N ARG A 38 -14.13 3.85 -26.36
CA ARG A 38 -14.58 2.68 -25.60
C ARG A 38 -14.88 2.93 -24.11
N LEU A 39 -16.09 2.53 -23.71
CA LEU A 39 -16.53 2.38 -22.32
C LEU A 39 -15.53 1.47 -21.56
N VAL A 40 -14.61 2.08 -20.81
CA VAL A 40 -13.97 1.42 -19.67
C VAL A 40 -15.10 1.14 -18.69
N ARG A 41 -15.47 -0.13 -18.53
CA ARG A 41 -16.41 -0.51 -17.47
C ARG A 41 -15.81 -0.08 -16.14
N PRO A 42 -16.52 0.70 -15.31
CA PRO A 42 -16.05 0.97 -13.96
C PRO A 42 -15.97 -0.38 -13.23
N VAL A 43 -14.80 -0.70 -12.68
CA VAL A 43 -14.64 -1.79 -11.71
C VAL A 43 -15.19 -1.27 -10.39
N GLY A 44 -16.52 -1.15 -10.34
CA GLY A 44 -17.28 -0.83 -9.15
C GLY A 44 -18.18 -2.00 -8.85
N HIS A 45 -17.66 -2.97 -8.11
CA HIS A 45 -18.37 -3.84 -7.18
C HIS A 45 -17.31 -4.58 -6.37
N GLY A 46 -17.46 -4.56 -5.04
CA GLY A 46 -16.47 -5.04 -4.09
C GLY A 46 -15.90 -6.39 -4.52
N LEU A 47 -14.57 -6.50 -4.48
CA LEU A 47 -13.89 -7.76 -4.62
C LEU A 47 -14.41 -8.69 -3.51
N ASP A 48 -15.43 -9.51 -3.81
CA ASP A 48 -15.84 -10.61 -2.93
C ASP A 48 -14.84 -11.76 -3.10
N VAL A 49 -13.61 -11.45 -2.72
CA VAL A 49 -12.52 -12.39 -2.59
C VAL A 49 -12.61 -12.85 -1.15
N GLY A 50 -13.38 -13.92 -0.91
CA GLY A 50 -13.20 -14.71 0.31
C GLY A 50 -11.71 -15.04 0.49
N SER A 51 -11.25 -15.31 1.71
CA SER A 51 -9.81 -15.51 1.93
C SER A 51 -9.21 -16.58 1.02
N ARG A 52 -8.11 -16.24 0.37
CA ARG A 52 -7.35 -17.13 -0.52
C ARG A 52 -5.94 -17.26 0.00
N SER A 53 -5.43 -18.49 0.02
CA SER A 53 -4.15 -18.79 0.64
C SER A 53 -3.23 -19.56 -0.31
N THR A 54 -1.93 -19.31 -0.19
CA THR A 54 -0.90 -20.05 -0.88
C THR A 54 0.26 -20.36 0.05
N ARG A 55 0.89 -21.52 -0.13
CA ARG A 55 2.09 -21.88 0.63
C ARG A 55 3.30 -21.17 0.04
N CYS A 56 4.01 -20.42 0.87
CA CYS A 56 5.24 -19.74 0.47
C CYS A 56 6.34 -20.76 0.13
N ALA A 57 7.32 -20.34 -0.67
CA ALA A 57 8.54 -21.12 -0.91
C ALA A 57 9.19 -21.51 0.43
N GLY A 58 9.42 -22.81 0.64
CA GLY A 58 9.88 -23.39 1.91
C GLY A 58 8.79 -24.10 2.73
N GLY A 59 7.50 -23.89 2.41
CA GLY A 59 6.38 -24.68 2.93
C GLY A 59 6.02 -24.50 4.41
N THR A 60 6.73 -23.64 5.14
CA THR A 60 6.51 -23.37 6.57
C THR A 60 5.59 -22.17 6.83
N MET A 61 5.37 -21.33 5.81
CA MET A 61 4.53 -20.14 5.88
C MET A 61 3.42 -20.20 4.83
N THR A 62 2.29 -19.60 5.16
CA THR A 62 1.15 -19.40 4.26
C THR A 62 0.93 -17.91 4.08
N LEU A 63 0.85 -17.46 2.83
CA LEU A 63 0.41 -16.11 2.48
C LEU A 63 -1.09 -16.16 2.19
N THR A 64 -1.87 -15.36 2.91
CA THR A 64 -3.32 -15.26 2.73
C THR A 64 -3.68 -13.86 2.28
N ALA A 65 -4.45 -13.74 1.19
CA ALA A 65 -5.06 -12.51 0.71
C ALA A 65 -6.56 -12.51 1.04
N ALA A 66 -7.09 -11.41 1.54
CA ALA A 66 -8.50 -11.27 1.90
C ALA A 66 -8.96 -9.80 1.84
N THR A 67 -10.26 -9.58 1.87
CA THR A 67 -10.85 -8.25 2.07
C THR A 67 -11.35 -8.11 3.51
N PRO A 68 -11.36 -6.89 4.10
CA PRO A 68 -11.81 -6.69 5.48
C PRO A 68 -13.21 -7.26 5.72
N SER A 69 -14.16 -7.02 4.81
CA SER A 69 -15.53 -7.53 4.91
C SER A 69 -15.66 -9.02 4.65
N GLY A 70 -14.79 -9.60 3.80
CA GLY A 70 -14.81 -11.04 3.49
C GLY A 70 -14.12 -11.91 4.55
N SER A 71 -13.35 -11.32 5.47
CA SER A 71 -12.67 -12.04 6.56
C SER A 71 -12.46 -11.12 7.78
N PRO A 72 -13.54 -10.69 8.46
CA PRO A 72 -13.47 -9.68 9.51
C PRO A 72 -12.63 -10.12 10.72
N GLU A 73 -12.66 -11.40 11.10
CA GLU A 73 -11.83 -11.91 12.21
C GLU A 73 -10.34 -11.85 11.86
N LEU A 74 -10.00 -12.13 10.61
CA LEU A 74 -8.63 -12.05 10.12
C LEU A 74 -8.16 -10.59 10.03
N TRP A 75 -9.07 -9.69 9.64
CA TRP A 75 -8.83 -8.26 9.63
C TRP A 75 -8.55 -7.71 11.04
N SER A 76 -9.39 -8.03 12.03
CA SER A 76 -9.18 -7.60 13.41
C SER A 76 -7.79 -8.01 13.94
N ARG A 77 -7.36 -9.24 13.66
CA ARG A 77 -6.01 -9.72 14.02
C ARG A 77 -4.89 -8.96 13.30
N TYR A 78 -5.11 -8.60 12.03
CA TYR A 78 -4.15 -7.78 11.28
C TYR A 78 -4.02 -6.38 11.89
N VAL A 79 -5.13 -5.75 12.27
CA VAL A 79 -5.16 -4.42 12.89
C VAL A 79 -4.46 -4.43 14.25
N GLU A 80 -4.71 -5.46 15.06
CA GLU A 80 -4.04 -5.65 16.36
C GLU A 80 -2.51 -5.78 16.19
N GLY A 81 -2.05 -6.65 15.30
CA GLY A 81 -0.62 -6.82 15.05
C GLY A 81 0.05 -5.55 14.45
N ALA A 82 -0.65 -4.83 13.59
CA ALA A 82 -0.19 -3.54 13.08
C ALA A 82 -0.03 -2.52 14.22
N TRP A 83 -1.03 -2.41 15.09
CA TRP A 83 -1.00 -1.53 16.26
C TRP A 83 0.16 -1.85 17.20
N GLU A 84 0.34 -3.13 17.56
CA GLU A 84 1.45 -3.55 18.44
C GLU A 84 2.81 -3.23 17.83
N SER A 85 2.98 -3.47 16.52
CA SER A 85 4.22 -3.19 15.80
C SER A 85 4.53 -1.70 15.76
N TYR A 86 3.56 -0.88 15.37
CA TYR A 86 3.73 0.58 15.27
C TYR A 86 3.90 1.24 16.64
N SER A 87 3.20 0.75 17.67
CA SER A 87 3.35 1.19 19.06
C SER A 87 4.76 0.95 19.59
N ARG A 88 5.33 -0.23 19.31
CA ARG A 88 6.71 -0.57 19.69
C ARG A 88 7.74 0.38 19.09
N HIS A 89 7.47 0.89 17.88
CA HIS A 89 8.35 1.81 17.17
C HIS A 89 8.03 3.29 17.41
N GLY A 90 7.00 3.62 18.22
CA GLY A 90 6.63 5.00 18.54
C GLY A 90 6.10 5.81 17.34
N VAL A 91 5.59 5.14 16.31
CA VAL A 91 5.14 5.75 15.04
C VAL A 91 3.65 5.53 14.79
N THR A 92 2.84 5.40 15.85
CA THR A 92 1.38 5.17 15.76
C THR A 92 0.65 6.23 14.94
N ALA A 93 1.15 7.47 14.93
CA ALA A 93 0.62 8.54 14.08
C ALA A 93 0.61 8.20 12.58
N ALA A 94 1.51 7.35 12.10
CA ALA A 94 1.58 6.93 10.70
C ALA A 94 0.62 5.79 10.35
N LEU A 95 -0.06 5.19 11.34
CA LEU A 95 -0.99 4.09 11.11
C LEU A 95 -2.41 4.57 10.81
N ASP A 96 -2.84 5.68 11.42
CA ASP A 96 -4.24 6.11 11.52
C ASP A 96 -5.16 4.95 11.94
N LEU A 97 -5.13 4.62 13.24
CA LEU A 97 -5.76 3.40 13.75
C LEU A 97 -7.27 3.37 13.52
N ASP A 98 -7.96 4.50 13.65
CA ASP A 98 -9.41 4.54 13.51
C ASP A 98 -9.82 4.31 12.04
N GLU A 99 -9.11 4.93 11.10
CA GLU A 99 -9.33 4.70 9.67
C GLU A 99 -9.03 3.23 9.31
N VAL A 100 -7.90 2.70 9.80
CA VAL A 100 -7.49 1.32 9.54
C VAL A 100 -8.45 0.33 10.18
N ALA A 101 -8.85 0.49 11.44
CA ALA A 101 -9.74 -0.46 12.12
C ALA A 101 -11.07 -0.63 11.36
N SER A 102 -11.62 0.45 10.79
CA SER A 102 -12.85 0.40 10.00
C SER A 102 -12.76 -0.51 8.76
N GLY A 103 -11.55 -0.66 8.19
CA GLY A 103 -11.33 -1.34 6.91
C GLY A 103 -11.91 -0.62 5.70
N ALA A 104 -12.60 0.52 5.87
CA ALA A 104 -13.38 1.17 4.83
C ALA A 104 -12.56 1.62 3.61
N THR A 105 -11.30 1.98 3.84
CA THR A 105 -10.37 2.40 2.78
C THR A 105 -9.51 1.26 2.24
N THR A 106 -9.59 0.07 2.84
CA THR A 106 -8.79 -1.10 2.47
C THR A 106 -9.55 -1.99 1.50
N THR A 107 -8.99 -2.17 0.31
CA THR A 107 -9.58 -3.05 -0.72
C THR A 107 -9.10 -4.48 -0.59
N LEU A 108 -7.85 -4.67 -0.20
CA LEU A 108 -7.23 -5.98 0.00
C LEU A 108 -6.20 -5.90 1.11
N PHE A 109 -6.03 -6.97 1.86
CA PHE A 109 -4.90 -7.13 2.77
C PHE A 109 -4.30 -8.52 2.65
N TYR A 110 -3.03 -8.61 3.06
CA TYR A 110 -2.27 -9.84 3.10
C TYR A 110 -1.75 -10.09 4.49
N VAL A 111 -1.78 -11.35 4.90
CA VAL A 111 -1.17 -11.82 6.14
C VAL A 111 -0.28 -13.02 5.87
N VAL A 112 0.84 -13.08 6.59
CA VAL A 112 1.72 -14.24 6.60
C VAL A 112 1.45 -15.01 7.88
N LEU A 113 1.07 -16.28 7.73
CA LEU A 113 0.79 -17.19 8.83
C LEU A 113 1.84 -18.28 8.90
N ASP A 114 2.21 -18.72 10.10
CA ASP A 114 2.99 -19.95 10.28
C ASP A 114 2.11 -21.22 10.18
N ARG A 115 2.71 -22.40 10.43
CA ARG A 115 1.98 -23.68 10.43
C ARG A 115 0.91 -23.78 11.52
N ALA A 116 1.09 -23.08 12.64
CA ALA A 116 0.15 -23.05 13.75
C ALA A 116 -0.96 -21.99 13.55
N GLY A 117 -0.93 -21.24 12.45
CA GLY A 117 -1.88 -20.16 12.17
C GLY A 117 -1.58 -18.85 12.91
N GLN A 118 -0.39 -18.73 13.52
CA GLN A 118 0.08 -17.48 14.14
C GLN A 118 0.45 -16.48 13.06
N MET A 119 0.07 -15.21 13.26
CA MET A 119 0.32 -14.15 12.30
C MET A 119 1.71 -13.58 12.50
N LEU A 120 2.54 -13.71 11.47
CA LEU A 120 3.94 -13.28 11.48
C LEU A 120 4.13 -11.87 10.92
N GLY A 121 3.12 -11.33 10.24
CA GLY A 121 3.15 -10.01 9.62
C GLY A 121 2.04 -9.82 8.61
N GLY A 122 1.94 -8.61 8.07
CA GLY A 122 0.94 -8.28 7.05
C GLY A 122 1.22 -6.98 6.33
N VAL A 123 0.42 -6.72 5.29
CA VAL A 123 0.39 -5.44 4.55
C VAL A 123 -0.99 -5.26 3.94
N ARG A 124 -1.45 -4.01 3.78
CA ARG A 124 -2.75 -3.70 3.14
C ARG A 124 -2.59 -2.88 1.88
N ALA A 125 -3.59 -2.93 1.01
CA ALA A 125 -3.71 -2.15 -0.20
C ALA A 125 -4.97 -1.27 -0.14
N GLN A 126 -4.80 0.01 -0.45
CA GLN A 126 -5.89 0.96 -0.71
C GLN A 126 -6.04 1.19 -2.22
N GLY A 127 -7.25 1.59 -2.63
CA GLY A 127 -7.59 1.77 -4.04
C GLY A 127 -8.07 0.48 -4.74
N PRO A 128 -8.32 0.48 -6.06
CA PRO A 128 -7.82 1.47 -7.01
C PRO A 128 -8.35 2.87 -6.75
N TYR A 129 -7.46 3.86 -6.72
CA TYR A 129 -7.88 5.24 -6.53
C TYR A 129 -8.56 5.80 -7.78
N THR A 130 -9.63 6.54 -7.54
CA THR A 130 -10.37 7.33 -8.54
C THR A 130 -10.01 8.81 -8.48
N MET A 131 -9.48 9.26 -7.34
CA MET A 131 -9.07 10.64 -7.07
C MET A 131 -7.74 10.62 -6.30
N ILE A 132 -6.88 11.61 -6.51
CA ILE A 132 -5.55 11.64 -5.88
C ILE A 132 -5.65 11.86 -4.37
N GLU A 133 -6.68 12.58 -3.93
CA GLU A 133 -6.94 12.99 -2.55
C GLU A 133 -7.25 11.80 -1.64
N GLN A 134 -7.50 10.61 -2.22
CA GLN A 134 -7.63 9.37 -1.48
C GLN A 134 -6.29 8.87 -0.92
N SER A 135 -5.17 9.41 -1.41
CA SER A 135 -3.84 9.00 -0.97
C SER A 135 -3.38 9.83 0.23
N HIS A 136 -2.82 9.14 1.22
CA HIS A 136 -2.22 9.77 2.39
C HIS A 136 -0.90 10.51 2.07
N VAL A 137 -0.33 10.33 0.86
CA VAL A 137 0.93 11.02 0.51
C VAL A 137 0.79 12.53 0.56
N PHE A 138 -0.42 13.08 0.42
CA PHE A 138 -0.66 14.52 0.51
C PHE A 138 -0.42 15.04 1.92
N THR A 139 -0.72 14.25 2.95
CA THR A 139 -0.33 14.55 4.33
C THR A 139 1.19 14.42 4.49
N GLU A 140 1.77 13.36 3.94
CA GLU A 140 3.20 13.07 4.09
C GLU A 140 4.09 14.10 3.37
N TRP A 141 3.65 14.64 2.25
CA TRP A 141 4.38 15.62 1.42
C TRP A 141 3.87 17.06 1.53
N GLN A 142 2.93 17.38 2.42
CA GLN A 142 2.27 18.70 2.47
C GLN A 142 3.24 19.90 2.43
N ASP A 143 4.40 19.78 3.10
CA ASP A 143 5.44 20.81 3.21
C ASP A 143 6.70 20.47 2.39
N SER A 144 6.66 19.39 1.62
CA SER A 144 7.78 18.92 0.81
C SER A 144 7.80 19.60 -0.56
N PRO A 145 8.97 20.02 -1.07
CA PRO A 145 9.11 20.50 -2.44
C PRO A 145 8.79 19.42 -3.49
N GLY A 146 8.66 18.14 -3.08
CA GLY A 146 8.26 17.05 -3.96
C GLY A 146 6.76 16.97 -4.24
N LEU A 147 5.91 17.68 -3.49
CA LEU A 147 4.45 17.57 -3.62
C LEU A 147 3.92 17.83 -5.04
N PRO A 148 4.39 18.85 -5.79
CA PRO A 148 3.93 19.07 -7.16
C PRO A 148 4.22 17.88 -8.08
N LEU A 149 5.41 17.29 -7.99
CA LEU A 149 5.79 16.12 -8.80
C LEU A 149 4.99 14.87 -8.41
N VAL A 150 4.79 14.63 -7.11
CA VAL A 150 3.92 13.53 -6.62
C VAL A 150 2.51 13.67 -7.19
N THR A 151 1.95 14.89 -7.14
CA THR A 151 0.62 15.21 -7.66
C THR A 151 0.51 14.91 -9.16
N GLU A 152 1.47 15.38 -9.96
CA GLU A 152 1.54 15.10 -11.40
C GLU A 152 1.60 13.60 -11.69
N LEU A 153 2.47 12.88 -10.98
CA LEU A 153 2.69 11.45 -11.18
C LEU A 153 1.46 10.61 -10.82
N LEU A 154 0.71 10.98 -9.77
CA LEU A 154 -0.54 10.33 -9.41
C LEU A 154 -1.63 10.62 -10.44
N HIS A 155 -1.83 11.87 -10.85
CA HIS A 155 -2.80 12.23 -11.89
C HIS A 155 -2.57 11.47 -13.20
N ALA A 156 -1.31 11.36 -13.63
CA ALA A 156 -0.96 10.63 -14.84
C ALA A 156 -1.26 9.12 -14.76
N ARG A 157 -1.34 8.54 -13.55
CA ARG A 157 -1.50 7.09 -13.33
C ARG A 157 -2.93 6.67 -12.99
N ILE A 158 -3.75 7.54 -12.40
CA ILE A 158 -5.15 7.23 -12.06
C ILE A 158 -5.94 6.62 -13.22
N PRO A 159 -5.88 7.17 -14.47
CA PRO A 159 -6.63 6.60 -15.61
C PRO A 159 -6.24 5.15 -15.95
N HIS A 160 -5.11 4.66 -15.45
CA HIS A 160 -4.61 3.30 -15.67
C HIS A 160 -4.80 2.36 -14.46
N GLY A 161 -5.45 2.84 -13.40
CA GLY A 161 -5.59 2.12 -12.13
C GLY A 161 -4.31 2.19 -11.30
N ILE A 162 -4.45 2.67 -10.07
CA ILE A 162 -3.35 2.83 -9.11
C ILE A 162 -3.79 2.40 -7.71
N VAL A 163 -2.95 1.62 -7.06
CA VAL A 163 -3.17 1.14 -5.68
C VAL A 163 -2.00 1.56 -4.79
N GLU A 164 -2.29 1.84 -3.52
CA GLU A 164 -1.29 2.21 -2.52
C GLU A 164 -1.12 1.07 -1.51
N MET A 165 0.12 0.59 -1.33
CA MET A 165 0.45 -0.36 -0.26
C MET A 165 0.78 0.41 1.01
N LYS A 166 0.11 0.05 2.11
CA LYS A 166 0.24 0.72 3.41
C LYS A 166 0.39 -0.26 4.56
N SER A 167 0.83 0.27 5.69
CA SER A 167 0.79 -0.39 7.00
C SER A 167 1.41 -1.80 6.99
N ALA A 168 2.58 -1.93 6.35
CA ALA A 168 3.34 -3.17 6.39
C ALA A 168 3.96 -3.37 7.78
N TRP A 169 3.83 -4.55 8.35
CA TRP A 169 4.40 -4.86 9.65
C TRP A 169 4.85 -6.33 9.73
N VAL A 170 5.74 -6.58 10.68
CA VAL A 170 6.27 -7.90 10.99
C VAL A 170 6.22 -8.07 12.50
N ASP A 171 5.82 -9.25 12.95
CA ASP A 171 5.83 -9.61 14.37
C ASP A 171 7.26 -9.66 14.94
N ALA A 172 7.43 -9.27 16.21
CA ALA A 172 8.75 -9.20 16.84
C ALA A 172 9.40 -10.58 17.06
N GLY A 173 8.60 -11.64 17.24
CA GLY A 173 9.07 -13.01 17.39
C GLY A 173 9.35 -13.71 16.05
N ALA A 174 9.00 -13.09 14.92
CA ALA A 174 9.13 -13.70 13.61
C ALA A 174 10.54 -13.56 13.02
N ALA A 175 10.85 -14.44 12.06
CA ALA A 175 12.05 -14.31 11.22
C ALA A 175 11.89 -13.12 10.26
N GLY A 176 12.16 -11.90 10.73
CA GLY A 176 11.64 -10.70 10.08
C GLY A 176 12.07 -10.50 8.63
N ARG A 177 13.32 -10.80 8.29
CA ARG A 177 13.80 -10.78 6.89
C ARG A 177 12.99 -11.72 5.99
N THR A 178 12.69 -12.92 6.48
CA THR A 178 11.93 -13.93 5.73
C THR A 178 10.50 -13.45 5.51
N VAL A 179 9.83 -12.94 6.54
CA VAL A 179 8.46 -12.40 6.44
C VAL A 179 8.41 -11.20 5.49
N SER A 180 9.33 -10.23 5.62
CA SER A 180 9.40 -9.09 4.70
C SER A 180 9.59 -9.53 3.25
N ASN A 181 10.42 -10.56 3.00
CA ASN A 181 10.59 -11.11 1.66
C ASN A 181 9.31 -11.75 1.12
N VAL A 182 8.47 -12.35 1.98
CA VAL A 182 7.13 -12.82 1.58
C VAL A 182 6.23 -11.65 1.23
N LEU A 183 6.14 -10.65 2.10
CA LEU A 183 5.29 -9.48 1.88
C LEU A 183 5.70 -8.69 0.62
N ALA A 184 6.99 -8.59 0.33
CA ALA A 184 7.48 -7.92 -0.88
C ALA A 184 6.90 -8.51 -2.17
N ARG A 185 6.59 -9.81 -2.21
CA ARG A 185 6.05 -10.51 -3.39
C ARG A 185 4.58 -10.24 -3.65
N THR A 186 3.89 -9.54 -2.74
CA THR A 186 2.46 -9.21 -2.89
C THR A 186 2.18 -8.20 -4.00
N ALA A 187 3.19 -7.54 -4.58
CA ALA A 187 3.00 -6.55 -5.64
C ALA A 187 2.23 -7.10 -6.86
N LEU A 188 2.64 -8.27 -7.38
CA LEU A 188 1.96 -8.89 -8.54
C LEU A 188 0.51 -9.30 -8.25
N PRO A 189 0.20 -10.11 -7.21
CA PRO A 189 -1.18 -10.45 -6.93
C PRO A 189 -2.05 -9.23 -6.63
N THR A 190 -1.51 -8.14 -6.07
CA THR A 190 -2.29 -6.91 -5.85
C THR A 190 -2.66 -6.26 -7.17
N LEU A 191 -1.71 -6.11 -8.10
CA LEU A 191 -1.97 -5.54 -9.43
C LEU A 191 -2.98 -6.38 -10.20
N GLU A 192 -2.87 -7.71 -10.15
CA GLU A 192 -3.82 -8.62 -10.81
C GLU A 192 -5.21 -8.60 -10.18
N LEU A 193 -5.33 -8.74 -8.86
CA LEU A 193 -6.63 -8.79 -8.16
C LEU A 193 -7.40 -7.48 -8.29
N THR A 194 -6.70 -6.35 -8.31
CA THR A 194 -7.32 -5.02 -8.42
C THR A 194 -7.48 -4.55 -9.86
N GLY A 195 -6.91 -5.27 -10.83
CA GLY A 195 -6.87 -4.86 -12.24
C GLY A 195 -6.11 -3.55 -12.49
N SER A 196 -5.25 -3.13 -11.56
CA SER A 196 -4.48 -1.90 -11.67
C SER A 196 -3.17 -2.11 -12.42
N ARG A 197 -2.72 -1.07 -13.13
CA ARG A 197 -1.39 -1.07 -13.73
C ARG A 197 -0.31 -0.66 -12.72
N TYR A 198 -0.63 0.32 -11.87
CA TYR A 198 0.36 0.92 -10.98
C TYR A 198 0.11 0.54 -9.53
N LEU A 199 1.20 0.32 -8.81
CA LEU A 199 1.20 0.18 -7.36
C LEU A 199 2.29 1.09 -6.81
N PHE A 200 2.04 1.73 -5.68
CA PHE A 200 3.05 2.54 -5.02
C PHE A 200 3.01 2.38 -3.51
N ALA A 201 4.08 2.82 -2.87
CA ALA A 201 4.18 2.93 -1.43
C ALA A 201 5.09 4.10 -1.07
N SER A 202 4.85 4.69 0.09
CA SER A 202 5.75 5.63 0.74
C SER A 202 6.18 5.07 2.09
N ALA A 203 7.49 5.11 2.37
CA ALA A 203 8.03 4.79 3.69
C ALA A 203 9.47 5.30 3.81
N ALA A 204 10.09 5.07 4.96
CA ALA A 204 11.51 5.32 5.13
C ALA A 204 12.35 4.55 4.09
N ASP A 205 13.35 5.21 3.50
CA ASP A 205 14.19 4.68 2.41
C ASP A 205 14.72 3.25 2.68
N HIS A 206 15.30 3.02 3.86
CA HIS A 206 15.84 1.70 4.23
C HIS A 206 14.79 0.59 4.33
N VAL A 207 13.51 0.93 4.60
CA VAL A 207 12.39 -0.02 4.61
C VAL A 207 12.01 -0.39 3.18
N LEU A 208 11.89 0.60 2.29
CA LEU A 208 11.49 0.36 0.90
C LEU A 208 12.53 -0.42 0.10
N ARG A 209 13.83 -0.28 0.38
CA ARG A 209 14.87 -1.09 -0.30
C ARG A 209 14.63 -2.60 -0.20
N LEU A 210 13.94 -3.07 0.84
CA LEU A 210 13.60 -4.49 0.98
C LEU A 210 12.65 -4.99 -0.12
N TRP A 211 11.90 -4.06 -0.71
CA TRP A 211 10.86 -4.29 -1.70
C TRP A 211 11.36 -4.11 -3.15
N GLU A 212 12.58 -3.61 -3.37
CA GLU A 212 13.20 -3.54 -4.71
C GLU A 212 13.32 -4.93 -5.36
N SER A 213 13.48 -5.96 -4.53
CA SER A 213 13.57 -7.36 -4.98
C SER A 213 12.34 -7.82 -5.78
N SER A 214 11.15 -7.25 -5.50
CA SER A 214 9.90 -7.53 -6.22
C SER A 214 9.63 -6.58 -7.38
N GLY A 215 10.61 -5.76 -7.77
CA GLY A 215 10.53 -4.86 -8.91
C GLY A 215 10.14 -3.42 -8.58
N GLY A 216 10.03 -3.10 -7.29
CA GLY A 216 9.79 -1.73 -6.83
C GLY A 216 10.99 -0.84 -7.12
N ARG A 217 10.73 0.40 -7.54
CA ARG A 217 11.77 1.40 -7.81
C ARG A 217 11.50 2.68 -7.06
N ILE A 218 12.46 3.09 -6.24
CA ILE A 218 12.43 4.41 -5.59
C ILE A 218 12.52 5.47 -6.67
N ASP A 219 11.61 6.43 -6.65
CA ASP A 219 11.68 7.59 -7.54
C ASP A 219 12.60 8.65 -6.94
N HIS A 220 13.86 8.63 -7.37
CA HIS A 220 14.85 9.59 -6.89
C HIS A 220 14.64 11.02 -7.42
N ALA A 221 13.74 11.23 -8.38
CA ALA A 221 13.37 12.56 -8.83
C ALA A 221 12.45 13.27 -7.84
N ILE A 222 11.74 12.52 -6.99
CA ILE A 222 10.87 13.06 -5.94
C ILE A 222 11.73 13.35 -4.69
N PRO A 223 11.85 14.62 -4.25
CA PRO A 223 12.45 14.95 -2.97
C PRO A 223 11.76 14.18 -1.83
N ALA A 224 12.58 13.57 -0.98
CA ALA A 224 12.09 12.86 0.20
C ALA A 224 11.38 13.84 1.15
N ALA A 225 10.27 13.39 1.73
CA ALA A 225 9.56 14.14 2.77
C ALA A 225 10.05 13.77 4.17
N ALA A 226 9.96 14.72 5.08
CA ALA A 226 10.33 14.56 6.48
C ALA A 226 9.12 14.13 7.31
N TYR A 227 8.75 12.85 7.23
CA TYR A 227 7.52 12.30 7.81
C TYR A 227 7.76 10.94 8.47
N PRO A 228 7.20 10.62 9.66
CA PRO A 228 6.27 11.45 10.45
C PRO A 228 6.95 12.55 11.28
N SER A 229 8.28 12.60 11.29
CA SER A 229 9.05 13.68 11.91
C SER A 229 10.31 14.00 11.09
N GLU A 230 11.00 15.08 11.44
CA GLU A 230 12.20 15.56 10.74
C GLU A 230 13.33 14.53 10.61
N GLN A 231 13.35 13.53 11.51
CA GLN A 231 14.37 12.49 11.54
C GLN A 231 14.15 11.41 10.47
N TYR A 232 12.95 11.32 9.92
CA TYR A 232 12.58 10.33 8.93
C TYR A 232 12.74 10.88 7.52
N ARG A 233 13.24 10.03 6.63
CA ARG A 233 13.34 10.32 5.20
C ARG A 233 12.40 9.39 4.46
N THR A 234 11.17 9.88 4.22
CA THR A 234 10.13 9.14 3.52
C THR A 234 10.28 9.36 2.02
N VAL A 235 10.38 8.26 1.28
CA VAL A 235 10.56 8.25 -0.18
C VAL A 235 9.43 7.49 -0.83
N MET A 236 9.20 7.74 -2.11
CA MET A 236 8.15 7.08 -2.89
C MET A 236 8.75 5.96 -3.75
N MET A 237 8.08 4.81 -3.78
CA MET A 237 8.44 3.66 -4.61
C MET A 237 7.28 3.25 -5.51
N TRP A 238 7.61 2.88 -6.75
CA TRP A 238 6.64 2.49 -7.77
C TRP A 238 6.86 1.07 -8.28
N TRP A 239 5.75 0.44 -8.64
CA TRP A 239 5.67 -0.75 -9.48
C TRP A 239 4.77 -0.43 -10.67
N ASP A 240 5.17 -0.90 -11.86
CA ASP A 240 4.36 -0.86 -13.08
C ASP A 240 4.21 -2.27 -13.61
N MET A 241 2.97 -2.75 -13.70
CA MET A 241 2.61 -4.09 -14.18
C MET A 241 3.31 -4.44 -15.51
N HIS A 242 3.51 -3.47 -16.40
CA HIS A 242 4.14 -3.72 -17.71
C HIS A 242 5.66 -3.92 -17.64
N THR A 243 6.32 -3.43 -16.59
CA THR A 243 7.77 -3.56 -16.42
C THR A 243 8.16 -4.52 -15.29
N LEU A 244 7.18 -4.94 -14.48
CA LEU A 244 7.36 -5.69 -13.25
C LEU A 244 8.25 -6.92 -13.41
N ALA A 245 7.98 -7.75 -14.43
CA ALA A 245 8.73 -8.98 -14.70
C ALA A 245 10.22 -8.74 -14.95
N ARG A 246 10.55 -7.64 -15.63
CA ARG A 246 11.94 -7.23 -15.93
C ARG A 246 12.61 -6.53 -14.74
N SER A 247 11.81 -5.84 -13.92
CA SER A 247 12.31 -5.08 -12.78
C SER A 247 12.58 -5.95 -11.56
N ALA A 248 11.83 -7.03 -11.36
CA ALA A 248 11.98 -7.95 -10.25
C ALA A 248 13.21 -8.87 -10.42
N ARG A 249 13.77 -9.35 -9.30
CA ARG A 249 14.79 -10.41 -9.36
C ARG A 249 14.16 -11.70 -9.92
N PRO A 250 14.82 -12.44 -10.83
CA PRO A 250 14.21 -13.60 -11.50
C PRO A 250 13.59 -14.64 -10.55
N GLU A 251 14.30 -15.02 -9.49
CA GLU A 251 13.83 -15.99 -8.49
C GLU A 251 12.66 -15.47 -7.63
N VAL A 252 12.59 -14.15 -7.45
CA VAL A 252 11.48 -13.49 -6.75
C VAL A 252 10.27 -13.44 -7.68
N TRP A 253 10.48 -13.09 -8.95
CA TRP A 253 9.44 -13.08 -9.98
C TRP A 253 8.78 -14.46 -10.13
N GLU A 254 9.56 -15.53 -10.20
CA GLU A 254 9.02 -16.89 -10.25
C GLU A 254 8.12 -17.22 -9.04
N SER A 255 8.52 -16.77 -7.85
CA SER A 255 7.74 -16.95 -6.63
C SER A 255 6.45 -16.11 -6.67
N MET A 256 6.55 -14.85 -7.09
CA MET A 256 5.41 -13.97 -7.30
C MET A 256 4.39 -14.58 -8.26
N VAL A 257 4.84 -15.14 -9.40
CA VAL A 257 3.95 -15.77 -10.39
C VAL A 257 3.26 -17.01 -9.82
N ARG A 258 3.97 -17.86 -9.06
CA ARG A 258 3.36 -19.04 -8.40
C ARG A 258 2.32 -18.63 -7.35
N GLU A 259 2.65 -17.64 -6.54
CA GLU A 259 1.77 -17.12 -5.49
C GLU A 259 0.55 -16.43 -6.10
N ALA A 260 0.74 -15.58 -7.12
CA ALA A 260 -0.34 -14.91 -7.84
C ALA A 260 -1.30 -15.90 -8.51
N ARG A 261 -0.81 -16.94 -9.20
CA ARG A 261 -1.70 -17.99 -9.75
C ARG A 261 -2.58 -18.65 -8.69
N SER A 262 -2.04 -18.86 -7.49
CA SER A 262 -2.77 -19.47 -6.38
C SER A 262 -3.80 -18.50 -5.78
N LEU A 263 -3.43 -17.22 -5.63
CA LEU A 263 -4.27 -16.19 -5.00
C LEU A 263 -5.32 -15.61 -5.96
N CYS A 264 -4.99 -15.37 -7.22
CA CYS A 264 -5.91 -14.84 -8.23
C CYS A 264 -6.83 -15.92 -8.81
N GLY A 265 -6.44 -17.19 -8.71
CA GLY A 265 -7.01 -18.27 -9.51
C GLY A 265 -6.53 -18.16 -10.97
N ASN A 266 -6.99 -19.05 -11.86
CA ASN A 266 -6.65 -19.02 -13.29
C ASN A 266 -7.28 -17.83 -14.07
N ALA A 267 -7.55 -16.69 -13.41
CA ALA A 267 -8.01 -15.47 -14.06
C ALA A 267 -6.83 -14.83 -14.84
N GLN A 268 -6.60 -15.37 -16.03
CA GLN A 268 -5.55 -15.01 -16.98
C GLN A 268 -5.58 -13.52 -17.36
N ARG A 269 -4.58 -12.76 -16.89
CA ARG A 269 -3.95 -11.65 -17.65
C ARG A 269 -2.44 -11.66 -17.41
N VAL A 270 -1.77 -12.73 -17.79
CA VAL A 270 -0.32 -12.67 -18.00
C VAL A 270 -0.11 -12.30 -19.47
N PRO A 271 0.39 -11.09 -19.80
CA PRO A 271 0.87 -10.84 -21.15
C PRO A 271 2.04 -11.78 -21.39
N SER A 272 1.97 -12.58 -22.44
CA SER A 272 3.15 -13.29 -22.95
C SER A 272 4.24 -12.27 -23.20
N ALA A 273 5.44 -12.48 -22.64
CA ALA A 273 6.61 -11.78 -23.09
C ALA A 273 6.77 -12.09 -24.60
N ALA A 274 6.78 -11.05 -25.42
CA ALA A 274 7.30 -11.09 -26.78
C ALA A 274 8.72 -10.53 -26.75
#